data_AF-A0A3Q3H0Q1-F1
#
_entry.id   AF-A0A3Q3H0Q1-F1
#
_cell.length_a   1.000
_cell.length_b   1.000
_cell.length_c   1.000
_cell.angle_alpha   90.00
_cell.angle_beta   90.00
_cell.angle_gamma   90.00
#
_symmetry.space_group_name_H-M   'P 1'
#
loop_
_entity.id
_entity.type
_entity.pdbx_description
1 polymer ?
#
loop_
_entity_poly.entity_id
_entity_poly.type
_entity_poly.pdbx_seq_one_letter_code
_entity_poly.pdbx_strand_id
1 'polypeptide(L)'
;AVLVVNALAGAGRPFQFPTANVSARYETDITPAGWTFSIWGVIYTWLTLMVIYIISYVFRSWAQSLLPYSFYFSWLCNMLLNITWLVLWDRLMLAGLVVLILIAFTNYSALFFCCYATDYHGQWLQTYHGKDLACLRILVQNGLAVYSTWTSIASLINFAVVLHLWGVDKSTAATACLCILFAEVVG
;
A
#
# COMPACT_ATOMS: atom_id res chain seq x y z
N ALA A 1 -2.10 9.82 -14.05
CA ALA A 1 -0.76 10.27 -13.63
C ALA A 1 0.01 9.18 -12.88
N VAL A 2 -0.46 8.73 -11.70
CA VAL A 2 0.23 7.70 -10.87
C VAL A 2 0.45 6.37 -11.59
N LEU A 3 -0.56 5.82 -12.29
CA LEU A 3 -0.43 4.60 -13.10
C LEU A 3 0.65 4.70 -14.19
N VAL A 4 0.74 5.86 -14.86
CA VAL A 4 1.73 6.12 -15.91
C VAL A 4 3.12 6.26 -15.30
N VAL A 5 3.25 7.00 -14.19
CA VAL A 5 4.50 7.15 -13.45
C VAL A 5 5.02 5.81 -12.93
N ASN A 6 4.15 4.88 -12.54
CA ASN A 6 4.57 3.57 -12.07
C ASN A 6 4.89 2.56 -13.18
N ALA A 7 4.15 2.59 -14.31
CA ALA A 7 4.55 1.85 -15.50
C ALA A 7 5.94 2.31 -15.99
N LEU A 8 6.19 3.62 -15.92
CA LEU A 8 7.48 4.24 -16.19
C LEU A 8 8.54 3.85 -15.13
N ALA A 9 8.17 3.75 -13.85
CA ALA A 9 9.05 3.27 -12.77
C ALA A 9 9.50 1.81 -12.95
N GLY A 10 8.58 0.92 -13.33
CA GLY A 10 8.91 -0.46 -13.73
C GLY A 10 9.81 -0.53 -14.96
N ALA A 11 9.71 0.45 -15.86
CA ALA A 11 10.55 0.59 -17.05
C ALA A 11 11.87 1.37 -16.81
N GLY A 12 12.15 1.83 -15.59
CA GLY A 12 13.37 2.56 -15.26
C GLY A 12 13.47 3.98 -15.86
N ARG A 13 12.35 4.69 -16.02
CA ARG A 13 12.33 6.13 -16.37
C ARG A 13 11.24 6.83 -15.56
N PRO A 14 11.42 8.01 -14.96
CA PRO A 14 12.60 8.88 -14.93
C PRO A 14 13.68 8.45 -13.89
N PHE A 15 13.56 7.25 -13.32
CA PHE A 15 14.46 6.77 -12.25
C PHE A 15 15.72 6.11 -12.82
N GLN A 16 16.85 6.18 -12.11
CA GLN A 16 18.14 5.73 -12.65
C GLN A 16 18.24 4.21 -12.84
N PHE A 17 17.37 3.44 -12.19
CA PHE A 17 17.33 1.97 -12.29
C PHE A 17 15.88 1.47 -12.24
N PRO A 18 15.52 0.41 -12.99
CA PRO A 18 14.27 -0.32 -12.81
C PRO A 18 14.11 -0.81 -11.36
N THR A 19 12.88 -0.93 -10.85
CA THR A 19 12.60 -1.48 -9.50
C THR A 19 13.29 -2.82 -9.27
N ALA A 20 13.36 -3.67 -10.30
CA ALA A 20 14.06 -4.95 -10.27
C ALA A 20 15.60 -4.84 -10.17
N ASN A 21 16.20 -3.75 -10.67
CA ASN A 21 17.66 -3.55 -10.59
C ASN A 21 18.10 -3.02 -9.22
N VAL A 22 17.25 -2.24 -8.53
CA VAL A 22 17.57 -1.76 -7.18
C VAL A 22 17.42 -2.90 -6.16
N SER A 23 16.40 -3.75 -6.29
CA SER A 23 16.30 -4.96 -5.47
C SER A 23 17.45 -5.94 -5.72
N ALA A 24 17.90 -6.08 -6.97
CA ALA A 24 19.10 -6.88 -7.30
C ALA A 24 20.42 -6.27 -6.75
N ARG A 25 20.46 -4.95 -6.49
CA ARG A 25 21.64 -4.28 -5.90
C ARG A 25 21.72 -4.48 -4.38
N TYR A 26 20.58 -4.67 -3.72
CA TYR A 26 20.47 -4.88 -2.28
C TYR A 26 19.80 -6.22 -1.96
N GLU A 27 20.32 -7.31 -2.55
CA GLU A 27 19.77 -8.65 -2.31
C GLU A 27 19.93 -9.07 -0.84
N THR A 28 18.78 -9.31 -0.21
CA THR A 28 18.62 -10.02 1.07
C THR A 28 18.04 -11.41 0.81
N ASP A 29 18.17 -12.32 1.78
CA ASP A 29 17.66 -13.70 1.65
C ASP A 29 16.13 -13.78 1.50
N ILE A 30 15.43 -12.67 1.74
CA ILE A 30 13.97 -12.53 1.60
C ILE A 30 13.55 -11.59 0.46
N THR A 31 14.50 -11.10 -0.34
CA THR A 31 14.17 -10.23 -1.48
C THR A 31 13.38 -11.03 -2.51
N PRO A 32 12.14 -10.63 -2.84
CA PRO A 32 11.33 -11.36 -3.80
C PRO A 32 11.95 -11.28 -5.20
N ALA A 33 11.63 -12.28 -6.03
CA ALA A 33 11.97 -12.25 -7.43
C ALA A 33 11.44 -10.98 -8.11
N GLY A 34 12.17 -10.45 -9.11
CA GLY A 34 11.84 -9.17 -9.76
C GLY A 34 10.41 -9.07 -10.30
N TRP A 35 9.82 -10.19 -10.74
CA TRP A 35 8.44 -10.23 -11.22
C TRP A 35 7.40 -9.95 -10.11
N THR A 36 7.72 -10.23 -8.84
CA THR A 36 6.83 -9.99 -7.69
C THR A 36 6.52 -8.51 -7.52
N PHE A 37 7.42 -7.61 -7.92
CA PHE A 37 7.18 -6.17 -7.92
C PHE A 37 6.08 -5.72 -8.90
N SER A 38 5.61 -6.59 -9.80
CA SER A 38 4.45 -6.33 -10.66
C SER A 38 3.15 -6.14 -9.86
N ILE A 39 3.12 -6.55 -8.59
CA ILE A 39 2.00 -6.31 -7.67
C ILE A 39 1.66 -4.82 -7.54
N TRP A 40 2.63 -3.92 -7.70
CA TRP A 40 2.38 -2.48 -7.74
C TRP A 40 1.40 -2.11 -8.87
N GLY A 41 1.50 -2.75 -10.03
CA GLY A 41 0.54 -2.56 -11.13
C GLY A 41 -0.89 -2.97 -10.75
N VAL A 42 -1.03 -4.08 -10.03
CA VAL A 42 -2.33 -4.53 -9.49
C VAL A 42 -2.87 -3.54 -8.47
N ILE A 43 -2.04 -3.12 -7.51
CA ILE A 43 -2.40 -2.15 -6.47
C ILE A 43 -2.88 -0.85 -7.11
N TYR A 44 -2.09 -0.24 -8.00
CA TYR A 44 -2.49 1.04 -8.60
C TYR A 44 -3.71 0.92 -9.52
N THR A 45 -3.94 -0.24 -10.15
CA THR A 45 -5.18 -0.50 -10.88
C THR A 45 -6.36 -0.47 -9.91
N TRP A 46 -6.25 -1.15 -8.77
CA TRP A 46 -7.27 -1.17 -7.74
C TRP A 46 -7.53 0.21 -7.14
N LEU A 47 -6.47 0.96 -6.81
CA LEU A 47 -6.57 2.33 -6.31
C LEU A 47 -7.25 3.26 -7.33
N THR A 48 -7.01 3.04 -8.62
CA THR A 48 -7.68 3.81 -9.67
C THR A 48 -9.17 3.49 -9.73
N LEU A 49 -9.54 2.21 -9.69
CA LEU A 49 -10.94 1.79 -9.63
C LEU A 49 -11.64 2.31 -8.37
N MET A 50 -10.95 2.30 -7.23
CA MET A 50 -11.42 2.88 -5.97
C MET A 50 -11.72 4.37 -6.11
N VAL A 51 -10.80 5.15 -6.71
CA VAL A 51 -11.00 6.59 -6.94
C VAL A 51 -12.18 6.83 -7.89
N ILE A 52 -12.29 6.08 -8.99
CA ILE A 52 -13.44 6.19 -9.92
C ILE A 52 -14.76 5.92 -9.17
N TYR A 53 -14.79 4.88 -8.33
CA TYR A 53 -15.96 4.54 -7.53
C TYR A 53 -16.31 5.64 -6.52
N ILE A 54 -15.33 6.18 -5.80
CA ILE A 54 -15.55 7.29 -4.85
C ILE A 54 -16.01 8.56 -5.56
N ILE A 55 -15.48 8.89 -6.75
CA ILE A 55 -15.94 10.04 -7.54
C ILE A 55 -17.42 9.89 -7.89
N SER A 56 -17.92 8.67 -8.12
CA SER A 56 -19.35 8.44 -8.38
C SER A 56 -20.25 8.92 -7.24
N TYR A 57 -19.73 9.06 -6.00
CA TYR A 57 -20.50 9.55 -4.85
C TYR A 57 -20.90 11.01 -4.99
N VAL A 58 -20.16 11.81 -5.79
CA VAL A 58 -20.53 13.20 -6.08
C VAL A 58 -21.91 13.29 -6.72
N PHE A 59 -22.26 12.31 -7.55
CA PHE A 59 -23.55 12.24 -8.25
C PHE A 59 -24.64 11.52 -7.42
N ARG A 60 -24.35 11.14 -6.17
CA ARG A 60 -25.21 10.29 -5.34
C ARG A 60 -25.28 10.86 -3.92
N SER A 61 -26.29 11.68 -3.66
CA SER A 61 -26.45 12.43 -2.40
C SER A 61 -26.33 11.56 -1.14
N TRP A 62 -26.88 10.34 -1.14
CA TRP A 62 -26.80 9.44 0.00
C TRP A 62 -25.40 8.86 0.25
N ALA A 63 -24.56 8.74 -0.79
CA ALA A 63 -23.24 8.11 -0.71
C ALA A 63 -22.17 9.07 -0.18
N GLN A 64 -22.45 10.38 -0.19
CA GLN A 64 -21.51 11.41 0.32
C GLN A 64 -21.19 11.23 1.80
N SER A 65 -22.12 10.68 2.58
CA SER A 65 -21.95 10.40 4.01
C SER A 65 -21.33 9.03 4.30
N LEU A 66 -21.08 8.22 3.26
CA LEU A 66 -20.71 6.82 3.45
C LEU A 66 -19.27 6.61 3.91
N LEU A 67 -18.36 7.51 3.51
CA LEU A 67 -16.95 7.48 3.95
C LEU A 67 -16.68 8.70 4.83
N PRO A 68 -16.10 8.51 6.03
CA PRO A 68 -15.86 9.60 6.97
C PRO A 68 -14.70 10.50 6.50
N TYR A 69 -14.65 11.75 6.95
CA TYR A 69 -13.54 12.67 6.65
C TYR A 69 -12.16 12.09 7.02
N SER A 70 -12.08 11.32 8.11
CA SER A 70 -10.86 10.65 8.54
C SER A 70 -10.31 9.68 7.48
N PHE A 71 -11.19 8.99 6.73
CA PHE A 71 -10.78 8.15 5.61
C PHE A 71 -10.05 8.96 4.54
N TYR A 72 -10.66 10.08 4.11
CA TYR A 72 -10.09 10.94 3.07
C TYR A 72 -8.77 11.57 3.52
N PHE A 73 -8.67 11.96 4.79
CA PHE A 73 -7.43 12.48 5.37
C PHE A 73 -6.32 11.42 5.34
N SER A 74 -6.58 10.21 5.85
CA SER A 74 -5.61 9.10 5.81
C SER A 74 -5.20 8.75 4.39
N TRP A 75 -6.15 8.71 3.46
CA TRP A 75 -5.90 8.45 2.04
C TRP A 75 -5.01 9.52 1.40
N LEU A 76 -5.30 10.80 1.63
CA LEU A 76 -4.50 11.91 1.10
C LEU A 76 -3.07 11.89 1.65
N CYS A 77 -2.91 11.70 2.95
CA CYS A 77 -1.60 11.53 3.57
C CYS A 77 -0.84 10.37 2.94
N ASN A 78 -1.51 9.24 2.70
CA ASN A 78 -0.90 8.09 2.04
C ASN A 78 -0.39 8.41 0.63
N MET A 79 -1.18 9.13 -0.18
CA MET A 79 -0.77 9.53 -1.54
C MET A 79 0.46 10.43 -1.54
N LEU A 80 0.56 11.38 -0.59
CA LEU A 80 1.73 12.24 -0.44
C LEU A 80 2.98 11.44 -0.01
N LEU A 81 2.80 10.49 0.91
CA LEU A 81 3.87 9.60 1.35
C LEU A 81 4.32 8.68 0.22
N ASN A 82 3.41 8.16 -0.60
CA ASN A 82 3.75 7.33 -1.76
C ASN A 82 4.59 8.09 -2.79
N ILE A 83 4.23 9.35 -3.10
CA ILE A 83 5.05 10.22 -3.96
C ILE A 83 6.43 10.46 -3.33
N THR A 84 6.48 10.72 -2.03
CA THR A 84 7.74 10.91 -1.30
C THR A 84 8.62 9.66 -1.36
N TRP A 85 8.01 8.47 -1.21
CA TRP A 85 8.71 7.19 -1.30
C TRP A 85 9.32 7.00 -2.69
N LEU A 86 8.58 7.28 -3.76
CA LEU A 86 9.09 7.17 -5.14
C LEU A 86 10.31 8.07 -5.42
N VAL A 87 10.52 9.13 -4.65
CA VAL A 87 11.70 10.01 -4.77
C VAL A 87 12.88 9.54 -3.91
N LEU A 88 12.61 8.88 -2.79
CA LEU A 88 13.62 8.52 -1.78
C LEU A 88 14.12 7.08 -1.87
N TRP A 89 13.30 6.17 -2.39
CA TRP A 89 13.50 4.73 -2.27
C TRP A 89 14.80 4.21 -2.88
N ASP A 90 15.39 4.88 -3.87
CA ASP A 90 16.66 4.47 -4.51
C ASP A 90 17.89 5.18 -3.95
N ARG A 91 17.70 6.29 -3.21
CA ARG A 91 18.79 7.16 -2.73
C ARG A 91 19.08 7.00 -1.25
N LEU A 92 18.05 6.82 -0.42
CA LEU A 92 18.15 6.87 1.03
C LEU A 92 17.35 5.72 1.65
N MET A 93 17.97 4.55 1.82
CA MET A 93 17.30 3.34 2.32
C MET A 93 16.58 3.56 3.65
N LEU A 94 17.24 4.15 4.64
CA LEU A 94 16.62 4.43 5.96
C LEU A 94 15.41 5.37 5.85
N ALA A 95 15.51 6.42 5.03
CA ALA A 95 14.37 7.33 4.80
C ALA A 95 13.24 6.61 4.06
N GLY A 96 13.56 5.78 3.07
CA GLY A 96 12.63 4.92 2.35
C GLY A 96 11.87 3.96 3.28
N LEU A 97 12.57 3.34 4.24
CA LEU A 97 11.98 2.50 5.28
C LEU A 97 10.98 3.28 6.13
N VAL A 98 11.38 4.43 6.69
CA VAL A 98 10.49 5.26 7.53
C VAL A 98 9.23 5.66 6.76
N VAL A 99 9.39 6.07 5.50
CA VAL A 99 8.23 6.42 4.66
C VAL A 99 7.35 5.21 4.38
N LEU A 100 7.90 4.02 4.13
CA LEU A 100 7.10 2.79 3.95
C LEU A 100 6.28 2.43 5.19
N ILE A 101 6.86 2.58 6.39
CA ILE A 101 6.13 2.35 7.64
C ILE A 101 4.97 3.34 7.77
N LEU A 102 5.20 4.63 7.45
CA LEU A 102 4.13 5.64 7.47
C LEU A 102 3.05 5.36 6.41
N ILE A 103 3.43 4.85 5.23
CA ILE A 103 2.48 4.40 4.20
C ILE A 103 1.63 3.26 4.75
N ALA A 104 2.23 2.23 5.34
CA ALA A 104 1.50 1.10 5.92
C ALA A 104 0.52 1.59 7.01
N PHE A 105 0.98 2.43 7.94
CA PHE A 105 0.14 3.00 9.01
C PHE A 105 -1.06 3.79 8.47
N THR A 106 -0.84 4.67 7.49
CA THR A 106 -1.91 5.47 6.88
C THR A 106 -2.90 4.60 6.08
N ASN A 107 -2.42 3.54 5.43
CA ASN A 107 -3.26 2.55 4.74
C ASN A 107 -4.14 1.76 5.72
N TYR A 108 -3.57 1.24 6.82
CA TYR A 108 -4.35 0.57 7.87
C TYR A 108 -5.37 1.51 8.50
N SER A 109 -5.03 2.77 8.71
CA SER A 109 -5.96 3.78 9.21
C SER A 109 -7.13 4.02 8.24
N ALA A 110 -6.85 4.18 6.95
CA ALA A 110 -7.88 4.33 5.93
C ALA A 110 -8.78 3.08 5.84
N LEU A 111 -8.19 1.88 5.87
CA LEU A 111 -8.93 0.62 5.88
C LEU A 111 -9.84 0.52 7.11
N PHE A 112 -9.32 0.84 8.30
CA PHE A 112 -10.09 0.85 9.54
C PHE A 112 -11.30 1.78 9.45
N PHE A 113 -11.11 3.03 9.03
CA PHE A 113 -12.22 3.98 8.89
C PHE A 113 -13.25 3.54 7.85
N CYS A 114 -12.80 2.94 6.74
CA CYS A 114 -13.71 2.39 5.74
C CYS A 114 -14.52 1.21 6.30
N CYS A 115 -13.89 0.28 6.99
CA CYS A 115 -14.55 -0.87 7.60
C CYS A 115 -15.53 -0.44 8.68
N TYR A 116 -15.13 0.49 9.55
CA TYR A 116 -15.99 1.07 10.58
C TYR A 116 -17.25 1.71 9.99
N ALA A 117 -17.10 2.54 8.95
CA ALA A 117 -18.24 3.16 8.30
C ALA A 117 -19.14 2.14 7.58
N THR A 118 -18.54 1.10 7.01
CA THR A 118 -19.28 0.00 6.36
C THR A 118 -20.07 -0.82 7.38
N ASP A 119 -19.54 -1.04 8.58
CA ASP A 119 -20.23 -1.74 9.65
C ASP A 119 -21.42 -0.90 10.16
N TYR A 120 -21.16 0.39 10.44
CA TYR A 120 -22.18 1.35 10.88
C TYR A 120 -23.36 1.47 9.89
N HIS A 121 -23.07 1.55 8.59
CA HIS A 121 -24.10 1.64 7.53
C HIS A 121 -24.50 0.27 6.95
N GLY A 122 -23.97 -0.83 7.46
CA GLY A 122 -23.96 -2.13 6.79
C GLY A 122 -25.35 -2.71 6.53
N GLN A 123 -26.23 -2.69 7.54
CA GLN A 123 -27.60 -3.19 7.41
C GLN A 123 -28.43 -2.35 6.42
N TRP A 124 -28.26 -1.03 6.46
CA TRP A 124 -28.94 -0.12 5.54
C TRP A 124 -28.46 -0.34 4.10
N LEU A 125 -27.14 -0.43 3.90
CA LEU A 125 -26.57 -0.74 2.60
C LEU A 125 -27.01 -2.11 2.10
N GLN A 126 -27.07 -3.14 2.95
CA GLN A 126 -27.51 -4.47 2.54
C GLN A 126 -28.98 -4.47 2.08
N THR A 127 -29.83 -3.69 2.76
CA THR A 127 -31.28 -3.64 2.48
C THR A 127 -31.58 -2.83 1.22
N TYR A 128 -30.95 -1.66 1.04
CA TYR A 128 -31.32 -0.71 -0.02
C TYR A 128 -30.30 -0.65 -1.17
N HIS A 129 -29.04 -1.01 -0.92
CA HIS A 129 -27.91 -0.79 -1.84
C HIS A 129 -26.89 -1.94 -1.83
N GLY A 130 -27.35 -3.20 -1.86
CA GLY A 130 -26.48 -4.37 -1.72
C GLY A 130 -25.36 -4.47 -2.77
N LYS A 131 -25.58 -3.94 -3.97
CA LYS A 131 -24.54 -3.84 -5.02
C LYS A 131 -23.43 -2.86 -4.61
N ASP A 132 -23.78 -1.73 -4.01
CA ASP A 132 -22.79 -0.76 -3.52
C ASP A 132 -22.02 -1.29 -2.32
N LEU A 133 -22.66 -2.07 -1.45
CA LEU A 133 -21.96 -2.79 -0.39
C LEU A 133 -20.90 -3.74 -0.97
N ALA A 134 -21.24 -4.47 -2.03
CA ALA A 134 -20.28 -5.32 -2.72
C ALA A 134 -19.15 -4.51 -3.36
N CYS A 135 -19.46 -3.41 -4.06
CA CYS A 135 -18.45 -2.52 -4.63
C CYS A 135 -17.54 -1.90 -3.56
N LEU A 136 -18.08 -1.49 -2.42
CA LEU A 136 -17.30 -0.94 -1.30
C LEU A 136 -16.30 -1.96 -0.75
N ARG A 137 -16.74 -3.21 -0.55
CA ARG A 137 -15.88 -4.30 -0.09
C ARG A 137 -14.82 -4.66 -1.13
N ILE A 138 -15.23 -4.86 -2.39
CA ILE A 138 -14.34 -5.32 -3.45
C ILE A 138 -13.37 -4.21 -3.86
N LEU A 139 -13.85 -3.00 -4.15
CA LEU A 139 -13.01 -1.93 -4.72
C LEU A 139 -12.25 -1.14 -3.66
N VAL A 140 -12.86 -0.89 -2.49
CA VAL A 140 -12.25 -0.04 -1.46
C VAL A 140 -11.54 -0.89 -0.42
N GLN A 141 -12.25 -1.77 0.29
CA GLN A 141 -11.66 -2.52 1.40
C GLN A 141 -10.59 -3.50 0.92
N ASN A 142 -10.88 -4.36 -0.06
CA ASN A 142 -9.88 -5.32 -0.55
C ASN A 142 -8.71 -4.61 -1.24
N GLY A 143 -8.97 -3.53 -1.97
CA GLY A 143 -7.91 -2.74 -2.61
C GLY A 143 -6.94 -2.15 -1.58
N LEU A 144 -7.48 -1.54 -0.53
CA LEU A 144 -6.68 -1.02 0.59
C LEU A 144 -6.01 -2.14 1.37
N ALA A 145 -6.66 -3.28 1.61
CA ALA A 145 -6.08 -4.41 2.31
C ALA A 145 -4.86 -4.98 1.55
N VAL A 146 -4.97 -5.22 0.25
CA VAL A 146 -3.85 -5.67 -0.58
C VAL A 146 -2.71 -4.65 -0.55
N TYR A 147 -3.04 -3.36 -0.63
CA TYR A 147 -2.04 -2.30 -0.56
C TYR A 147 -1.35 -2.26 0.81
N SER A 148 -2.11 -2.31 1.91
CA SER A 148 -1.58 -2.38 3.28
C SER A 148 -0.62 -3.54 3.44
N THR A 149 -1.06 -4.75 3.12
CA THR A 149 -0.25 -5.98 3.25
C THR A 149 1.04 -5.89 2.46
N TRP A 150 0.97 -5.41 1.20
CA TRP A 150 2.18 -5.25 0.41
C TRP A 150 3.12 -4.20 1.00
N THR A 151 2.61 -3.09 1.51
CA THR A 151 3.44 -2.05 2.13
C THR A 151 4.09 -2.50 3.45
N SER A 152 3.44 -3.38 4.22
CA SER A 152 4.05 -4.04 5.38
C SER A 152 5.19 -4.97 4.96
N ILE A 153 4.96 -5.83 3.96
CA ILE A 153 6.01 -6.71 3.43
C ILE A 153 7.20 -5.89 2.87
N ALA A 154 6.91 -4.84 2.10
CA ALA A 154 7.94 -3.97 1.53
C ALA A 154 8.74 -3.23 2.61
N SER A 155 8.10 -2.81 3.71
CA SER A 155 8.81 -2.16 4.83
C SER A 155 9.77 -3.14 5.51
N LEU A 156 9.36 -4.40 5.71
CA LEU A 156 10.20 -5.45 6.29
C LEU A 156 11.38 -5.84 5.39
N ILE A 157 11.17 -5.92 4.07
CA ILE A 157 12.27 -6.13 3.11
C ILE A 157 13.26 -4.97 3.19
N ASN A 158 12.78 -3.72 3.25
CA ASN A 158 13.64 -2.55 3.37
C ASN A 158 14.37 -2.52 4.73
N PHE A 159 13.70 -2.96 5.79
CA PHE A 159 14.30 -3.09 7.12
C PHE A 159 15.44 -4.12 7.12
N ALA A 160 15.27 -5.27 6.47
CA ALA A 160 16.35 -6.24 6.30
C ALA A 160 17.56 -5.64 5.57
N VAL A 161 17.34 -4.82 4.54
CA VAL A 161 18.43 -4.10 3.85
C VAL A 161 19.13 -3.13 4.81
N VAL A 162 18.39 -2.33 5.57
CA VAL A 162 18.97 -1.39 6.54
C VAL A 162 19.77 -2.12 7.63
N LEU A 163 19.26 -3.21 8.18
CA LEU A 163 20.00 -4.03 9.15
C LEU A 163 21.30 -4.58 8.58
N HIS A 164 21.26 -5.07 7.33
CA HIS A 164 22.45 -5.55 6.65
C HIS A 164 23.48 -4.45 6.42
N LEU A 165 23.04 -3.26 6.02
CA LEU A 165 23.91 -2.07 5.87
C LEU A 165 24.53 -1.62 7.21
N TRP A 166 23.92 -1.96 8.33
CA TRP A 166 24.44 -1.73 9.68
C TRP A 166 25.29 -2.89 10.23
N GLY A 167 25.62 -3.88 9.40
CA GLY A 167 26.55 -4.96 9.74
C GLY A 167 25.90 -6.24 10.29
N VAL A 168 24.57 -6.35 10.27
CA VAL A 168 23.88 -7.60 10.61
C VAL A 168 24.03 -8.61 9.47
N ASP A 169 24.26 -9.87 9.82
CA ASP A 169 24.30 -10.95 8.83
C ASP A 169 22.97 -11.08 8.08
N LYS A 170 23.04 -11.39 6.78
CA LYS A 170 21.86 -11.46 5.90
C LYS A 170 20.81 -12.43 6.42
N SER A 171 21.23 -13.60 6.90
CA SER A 171 20.34 -14.65 7.39
C SER A 171 19.64 -14.23 8.69
N THR A 172 20.35 -13.49 9.54
CA THR A 172 19.81 -12.99 10.81
C THR A 172 18.80 -11.86 10.57
N ALA A 173 19.14 -10.91 9.69
CA ALA A 173 18.24 -9.82 9.31
C ALA A 173 16.96 -10.35 8.65
N ALA A 174 17.09 -11.32 7.75
CA ALA A 174 15.96 -12.00 7.11
C ALA A 174 15.07 -12.72 8.13
N THR A 175 15.65 -13.52 9.03
CA THR A 175 14.91 -14.26 10.05
C THR A 175 14.15 -13.31 10.97
N ALA A 176 14.77 -12.23 11.43
CA ALA A 176 14.12 -11.21 12.25
C ALA A 176 12.89 -10.61 11.55
N CYS A 177 13.01 -10.25 10.27
CA CYS A 177 11.91 -9.71 9.48
C CYS A 177 10.79 -10.73 9.26
N LEU A 178 11.11 -12.01 9.04
CA LEU A 178 10.12 -13.08 8.91
C LEU A 178 9.37 -13.35 10.22
N CYS A 179 10.05 -13.25 11.37
CA CYS A 179 9.40 -13.35 12.68
C CYS A 179 8.43 -12.19 12.92
N ILE A 180 8.79 -10.96 12.53
CA ILE A 180 7.89 -9.81 12.61
C ILE A 180 6.69 -10.02 11.69
N LEU A 181 6.91 -10.45 10.44
CA LEU A 181 5.83 -10.76 9.50
C LEU A 181 4.89 -11.84 10.05
N PHE A 182 5.43 -12.88 10.67
CA PHE A 182 4.63 -13.92 11.31
C PHE A 182 3.76 -13.36 12.44
N ALA A 183 4.33 -12.49 13.28
CA ALA A 183 3.58 -11.82 14.33
C ALA A 183 2.45 -10.93 13.76
N GLU A 184 2.69 -10.21 12.66
CA GLU A 184 1.66 -9.40 11.96
C GLU A 184 0.54 -10.25 11.36
N VAL A 185 0.81 -11.49 10.96
CA VAL A 185 -0.20 -12.39 10.37
C VAL A 185 -1.04 -13.09 11.44
N VAL A 186 -0.47 -13.36 12.62
CA VAL A 186 -1.14 -14.10 13.71
C VAL A 186 -1.86 -13.19 14.70
N GLY A 187 -1.41 -11.95 14.87
CA GLY A 187 -2.01 -10.96 15.78
C GLY A 187 -3.25 -10.29 15.20
#